data_AF-A0A1I0HT16-F1
#
_entry.id   AF-A0A1I0HT16-F1
#
_cell.length_a   1.000
_cell.length_b   1.000
_cell.length_c   1.000
_cell.angle_alpha   90.00
_cell.angle_beta   90.00
_cell.angle_gamma   90.00
#
_symmetry.space_group_name_H-M   'P 1'
#
loop_
_entity.id
_entity.type
_entity.pdbx_description
1 polymer ?
#
loop_
_entity_poly.entity_id
_entity_poly.type
_entity_poly.pdbx_seq_one_letter_code
_entity_poly.pdbx_strand_id
1 'polypeptide(L)'
;MSRQFTQQQIDDLTLPFEEHALDALLADDLDSVRSWLDRMAQGHAGLDALSAHALARKMGKLRQDFGEAEARRLLEVIGRQLMKTWHAQLREGDEKGAFADLVSIYRYQGDAHLNALQETDDEVTLDLAPCGSGGKLDRQGLPDRHPDWYGRWSDGISTFCQGCKACQRALNESLGEDVWTTEKGEDGHCRMRFRKRSSQGSRLFTDQELETLPKTRVQLAREKLDAGETDIEPLLRGQRKEWQPWHDFGVVWLEYFYATALDKGGADYLDEMLAQTYEPAFDAGFPRYSALSDQELLEEVAKTWNYHCADFSVTEEDDRFVFRLDPCGSGGRLFRGEMWRDMFHYGEPLSPTMAEPHNINFNRHQAPTYCTHCAASNRAQLKDGPEGSNPRFFVIDGHAQQRPGQACRQFSYKKNADRAAMDPALPAQIGLDWTSADRTIPARNLENK
;
A
#
# COMPACT_ATOMS: atom_id res chain seq x y z
N MET A 1 21.45 18.23 -20.70
CA MET A 1 20.63 17.49 -21.66
C MET A 1 19.35 18.27 -21.86
N SER A 2 18.74 18.30 -23.04
CA SER A 2 17.54 19.12 -23.24
C SER A 2 16.29 18.41 -22.73
N ARG A 3 15.28 19.21 -22.37
CA ARG A 3 13.88 18.77 -22.24
C ARG A 3 13.45 17.97 -23.48
N GLN A 4 12.73 16.87 -23.27
CA GLN A 4 12.25 15.94 -24.28
C GLN A 4 10.77 16.17 -24.61
N PHE A 5 10.00 16.70 -23.67
CA PHE A 5 8.56 16.85 -23.77
C PHE A 5 8.16 18.31 -23.51
N THR A 6 7.09 18.73 -24.17
CA THR A 6 6.35 19.94 -23.79
C THR A 6 5.51 19.67 -22.54
N GLN A 7 5.07 20.73 -21.86
CA GLN A 7 4.19 20.55 -20.69
C GLN A 7 2.88 19.83 -21.05
N GLN A 8 2.29 20.14 -22.21
CA GLN A 8 1.08 19.47 -22.68
C GLN A 8 1.31 17.96 -22.85
N GLN A 9 2.44 17.56 -23.45
CA GLN A 9 2.76 16.14 -23.59
C GLN A 9 2.94 15.45 -22.24
N ILE A 10 3.54 16.13 -21.25
CA ILE A 10 3.65 15.58 -19.88
C ILE A 10 2.26 15.41 -19.27
N ASP A 11 1.40 16.42 -19.39
CA ASP A 11 0.04 16.37 -18.85
C ASP A 11 -0.72 15.18 -19.48
N ASP A 12 -0.66 15.02 -20.81
CA ASP A 12 -1.28 13.91 -21.54
C ASP A 12 -0.73 12.53 -21.12
N LEU A 13 0.59 12.41 -20.94
CA LEU A 13 1.27 11.16 -20.54
C LEU A 13 1.01 10.78 -19.07
N THR A 14 0.55 11.73 -18.25
CA THR A 14 0.33 11.54 -16.82
C THR A 14 -1.16 11.44 -16.46
N LEU A 15 -2.05 11.54 -17.46
CA LEU A 15 -3.49 11.36 -17.32
C LEU A 15 -3.80 10.00 -16.69
N PRO A 16 -4.74 9.94 -15.74
CA PRO A 16 -5.18 8.68 -15.18
C PRO A 16 -6.05 7.91 -16.17
N PHE A 17 -6.05 6.57 -16.06
CA PHE A 17 -6.69 5.69 -17.03
C PHE A 17 -8.20 5.93 -17.18
N GLU A 18 -8.88 6.34 -16.11
CA GLU A 18 -10.31 6.65 -16.20
C GLU A 18 -10.62 7.85 -17.10
N GLU A 19 -9.73 8.83 -17.26
CA GLU A 19 -9.98 9.97 -18.15
C GLU A 19 -9.91 9.51 -19.62
N HIS A 20 -8.97 8.63 -19.96
CA HIS A 20 -8.95 8.01 -21.28
C HIS A 20 -10.19 7.14 -21.55
N ALA A 21 -10.69 6.44 -20.52
CA ALA A 21 -11.94 5.68 -20.64
C ALA A 21 -13.15 6.59 -20.84
N LEU A 22 -13.18 7.75 -20.16
CA LEU A 22 -14.24 8.75 -20.31
C LEU A 22 -14.21 9.39 -21.70
N ASP A 23 -13.04 9.76 -22.20
CA ASP A 23 -12.89 10.30 -23.57
C ASP A 23 -13.34 9.29 -24.63
N ALA A 24 -12.97 8.01 -24.48
CA ALA A 24 -13.43 6.93 -25.36
C ALA A 24 -14.96 6.75 -25.29
N LEU A 25 -15.55 6.81 -24.09
CA LEU A 25 -17.00 6.72 -23.91
C LEU A 25 -17.73 7.89 -24.58
N LEU A 26 -17.21 9.12 -24.48
CA LEU A 26 -17.75 10.30 -25.14
C LEU A 26 -17.68 10.21 -26.68
N ALA A 27 -16.68 9.49 -27.20
CA ALA A 27 -16.50 9.22 -28.62
C ALA A 27 -17.31 8.01 -29.13
N ASP A 28 -18.10 7.34 -28.27
CA ASP A 28 -18.81 6.09 -28.56
C ASP A 28 -17.87 4.93 -28.99
N ASP A 29 -16.60 4.98 -28.55
CA ASP A 29 -15.58 3.96 -28.81
C ASP A 29 -15.56 2.92 -27.67
N LEU A 30 -16.55 2.04 -27.66
CA LEU A 30 -16.73 1.03 -26.61
C LEU A 30 -15.58 0.00 -26.56
N ASP A 31 -14.89 -0.25 -27.68
CA ASP A 31 -13.73 -1.15 -27.70
C ASP A 31 -12.56 -0.54 -26.93
N SER A 32 -12.31 0.77 -27.13
CA SER A 32 -11.33 1.50 -26.32
C SER A 32 -11.74 1.57 -24.85
N VAL A 33 -13.02 1.79 -24.53
CA VAL A 33 -13.50 1.75 -23.14
C VAL A 33 -13.17 0.41 -22.48
N ARG A 34 -13.44 -0.71 -23.16
CA ARG A 34 -13.15 -2.06 -22.64
C ARG A 34 -11.65 -2.28 -22.41
N SER A 35 -10.81 -1.83 -23.35
CA SER A 35 -9.35 -1.87 -23.19
C SER A 35 -8.88 -1.07 -21.97
N TRP A 36 -9.45 0.11 -21.73
CA TRP A 36 -9.14 0.90 -20.53
C TRP A 36 -9.63 0.24 -19.25
N LEU A 37 -10.81 -0.40 -19.25
CA LEU A 37 -11.29 -1.18 -18.11
C LEU A 37 -10.32 -2.34 -17.75
N ASP A 38 -9.65 -2.97 -18.72
CA ASP A 38 -8.60 -3.98 -18.45
C ASP A 38 -7.39 -3.34 -17.74
N ARG A 39 -6.94 -2.18 -18.21
CA ARG A 39 -5.81 -1.45 -17.59
C ARG A 39 -6.17 -0.94 -16.20
N MET A 40 -7.38 -0.45 -16.02
CA MET A 40 -7.91 0.06 -14.73
C MET A 40 -8.00 -1.04 -13.68
N ALA A 41 -8.43 -2.25 -14.07
CA ALA A 41 -8.48 -3.41 -13.17
C ALA A 41 -7.10 -3.75 -12.57
N GLN A 42 -6.03 -3.52 -13.33
CA GLN A 42 -4.65 -3.88 -12.96
C GLN A 42 -3.82 -2.69 -12.46
N GLY A 43 -4.39 -1.47 -12.45
CA GLY A 43 -3.63 -0.24 -12.20
C GLY A 43 -2.90 -0.21 -10.86
N HIS A 44 -3.51 -0.80 -9.82
CA HIS A 44 -2.97 -0.87 -8.46
C HIS A 44 -2.16 -2.16 -8.18
N ALA A 45 -2.06 -3.10 -9.12
CA ALA A 45 -1.53 -4.45 -8.86
C ALA A 45 -0.10 -4.46 -8.30
N GLY A 46 0.76 -3.55 -8.76
CA GLY A 46 2.13 -3.41 -8.26
C GLY A 46 2.18 -2.95 -6.80
N LEU A 47 1.33 -1.98 -6.43
CA LEU A 47 1.23 -1.45 -5.06
C LEU A 47 0.58 -2.47 -4.12
N ASP A 48 -0.45 -3.18 -4.58
CA ASP A 48 -1.06 -4.31 -3.86
C ASP A 48 -0.03 -5.40 -3.55
N ALA A 49 0.71 -5.85 -4.56
CA ALA A 49 1.75 -6.86 -4.39
C ALA A 49 2.82 -6.38 -3.39
N LEU A 50 3.33 -5.15 -3.56
CA LEU A 50 4.31 -4.58 -2.64
C LEU A 50 3.80 -4.57 -1.21
N SER A 51 2.56 -4.13 -1.00
CA SER A 51 1.91 -4.06 0.33
C SER A 51 1.78 -5.45 0.95
N ALA A 52 1.24 -6.42 0.21
CA ALA A 52 1.05 -7.79 0.69
C ALA A 52 2.38 -8.45 1.11
N HIS A 53 3.40 -8.33 0.26
CA HIS A 53 4.73 -8.88 0.53
C HIS A 53 5.47 -8.15 1.65
N ALA A 54 5.33 -6.83 1.75
CA ALA A 54 5.95 -6.05 2.83
C ALA A 54 5.33 -6.41 4.19
N LEU A 55 4.00 -6.50 4.27
CA LEU A 55 3.28 -6.90 5.49
C LEU A 55 3.68 -8.32 5.94
N ALA A 56 3.64 -9.29 5.02
CA ALA A 56 4.05 -10.67 5.34
C ALA A 56 5.50 -10.73 5.86
N ARG A 57 6.44 -10.05 5.17
CA ARG A 57 7.85 -10.05 5.59
C ARG A 57 8.07 -9.36 6.93
N LYS A 58 7.34 -8.29 7.26
CA LYS A 58 7.42 -7.64 8.59
C LYS A 58 6.91 -8.54 9.70
N MET A 59 5.78 -9.21 9.49
CA MET A 59 5.27 -10.23 10.43
C MET A 59 6.28 -11.38 10.60
N GLY A 60 6.86 -11.86 9.50
CA GLY A 60 7.90 -12.88 9.50
C GLY A 60 9.17 -12.43 10.24
N LYS A 61 9.57 -11.15 10.08
CA LYS A 61 10.70 -10.56 10.81
C LYS A 61 10.45 -10.55 12.32
N LEU A 62 9.29 -10.06 12.76
CA LEU A 62 8.94 -10.06 14.18
C LEU A 62 9.01 -11.47 14.78
N ARG A 63 8.55 -12.48 14.05
CA ARG A 63 8.64 -13.88 14.48
C ARG A 63 10.08 -14.37 14.58
N GLN A 64 10.93 -14.05 13.59
CA GLN A 64 12.33 -14.45 13.58
C GLN A 64 13.10 -13.81 14.75
N ASP A 65 12.92 -12.51 14.94
CA ASP A 65 13.72 -11.73 15.89
C ASP A 65 13.26 -11.92 17.34
N PHE A 66 11.94 -12.09 17.57
CA PHE A 66 11.37 -12.11 18.92
C PHE A 66 10.69 -13.44 19.29
N GLY A 67 10.65 -14.41 18.36
CA GLY A 67 9.91 -15.64 18.53
C GLY A 67 8.40 -15.46 18.35
N GLU A 68 7.71 -16.58 18.20
CA GLU A 68 6.30 -16.59 17.81
C GLU A 68 5.38 -15.93 18.84
N ALA A 69 5.56 -16.23 20.14
CA ALA A 69 4.69 -15.72 21.19
C ALA A 69 4.69 -14.19 21.26
N GLU A 70 5.88 -13.58 21.21
CA GLU A 70 5.99 -12.12 21.22
C GLU A 70 5.49 -11.51 19.91
N ALA A 71 5.76 -12.13 18.76
CA ALA A 71 5.21 -11.67 17.50
C ALA A 71 3.67 -11.67 17.50
N ARG A 72 3.02 -12.71 18.05
CA ARG A 72 1.54 -12.73 18.23
C ARG A 72 1.06 -11.54 19.06
N ARG A 73 1.71 -11.28 20.18
CA ARG A 73 1.36 -10.16 21.08
C ARG A 73 1.49 -8.81 20.37
N LEU A 74 2.55 -8.61 19.59
CA LEU A 74 2.75 -7.37 18.82
C LEU A 74 1.69 -7.22 17.73
N LEU A 75 1.34 -8.30 17.02
CA LEU A 75 0.26 -8.26 16.02
C LEU A 75 -1.10 -7.94 16.66
N GLU A 76 -1.39 -8.40 17.88
CA GLU A 76 -2.62 -8.04 18.59
C GLU A 76 -2.66 -6.56 19.00
N VAL A 77 -1.53 -5.99 19.40
CA VAL A 77 -1.41 -4.55 19.66
C VAL A 77 -1.69 -3.74 18.39
N ILE A 78 -1.10 -4.13 17.26
CA ILE A 78 -1.36 -3.53 15.95
C ILE A 78 -2.84 -3.71 15.54
N GLY A 79 -3.38 -4.92 15.70
CA GLY A 79 -4.77 -5.25 15.37
C GLY A 79 -5.78 -4.40 16.14
N ARG A 80 -5.53 -4.13 17.43
CA ARG A 80 -6.38 -3.23 18.23
C ARG A 80 -6.42 -1.81 17.67
N GLN A 81 -5.29 -1.27 17.21
CA GLN A 81 -5.26 0.06 16.63
C GLN A 81 -5.92 0.10 15.24
N LEU A 82 -5.67 -0.91 14.39
CA LEU A 82 -6.32 -1.00 13.08
C LEU A 82 -7.84 -1.08 13.19
N MET A 83 -8.34 -1.84 14.17
CA MET A 83 -9.78 -2.12 14.33
C MET A 83 -10.53 -1.08 15.16
N LYS A 84 -9.87 -0.01 15.63
CA LYS A 84 -10.50 0.99 16.51
C LYS A 84 -11.74 1.64 15.90
N THR A 85 -11.72 1.91 14.59
CA THR A 85 -12.83 2.60 13.91
C THR A 85 -13.99 1.65 13.62
N TRP A 86 -13.73 0.35 13.40
CA TRP A 86 -14.78 -0.67 13.30
C TRP A 86 -15.43 -0.94 14.66
N HIS A 87 -14.63 -0.99 15.72
CA HIS A 87 -15.16 -1.08 17.08
C HIS A 87 -16.13 0.07 17.39
N ALA A 88 -15.74 1.32 17.09
CA ALA A 88 -16.60 2.48 17.30
C ALA A 88 -17.92 2.37 16.50
N GLN A 89 -17.83 2.09 15.20
CA GLN A 89 -19.00 1.96 14.32
C GLN A 89 -19.98 0.85 14.78
N LEU A 90 -19.46 -0.31 15.18
CA LEU A 90 -20.28 -1.42 15.69
C LEU A 90 -20.90 -1.13 17.06
N ARG A 91 -20.25 -0.31 17.89
CA ARG A 91 -20.83 0.16 19.16
C ARG A 91 -21.94 1.18 18.97
N GLU A 92 -21.87 1.97 17.90
CA GLU A 92 -22.92 2.91 17.50
C GLU A 92 -24.13 2.21 16.85
N GLY A 93 -24.00 0.91 16.53
CA GLY A 93 -25.07 0.09 15.96
C GLY A 93 -25.09 0.05 14.43
N ASP A 94 -24.08 0.61 13.75
CA ASP A 94 -23.98 0.58 12.29
C ASP A 94 -23.32 -0.73 11.80
N GLU A 95 -24.06 -1.83 11.92
CA GLU A 95 -23.58 -3.15 11.50
C GLU A 95 -23.45 -3.27 9.99
N LYS A 96 -24.41 -2.70 9.24
CA LYS A 96 -24.42 -2.72 7.78
C LYS A 96 -23.17 -2.03 7.23
N GLY A 97 -22.87 -0.82 7.70
CA GLY A 97 -21.69 -0.07 7.31
C GLY A 97 -20.41 -0.78 7.70
N ALA A 98 -20.33 -1.32 8.93
CA ALA A 98 -19.14 -2.04 9.39
C ALA A 98 -18.81 -3.27 8.53
N PHE A 99 -19.82 -4.05 8.14
CA PHE A 99 -19.62 -5.22 7.29
C PHE A 99 -19.26 -4.82 5.86
N ALA A 100 -19.94 -3.82 5.28
CA ALA A 100 -19.63 -3.32 3.94
C ALA A 100 -18.20 -2.76 3.85
N ASP A 101 -17.73 -2.09 4.90
CA ASP A 101 -16.37 -1.55 4.95
C ASP A 101 -15.32 -2.65 5.12
N LEU A 102 -15.58 -3.70 5.91
CA LEU A 102 -14.69 -4.87 5.95
C LEU A 102 -14.60 -5.54 4.58
N VAL A 103 -15.73 -5.73 3.88
CA VAL A 103 -15.73 -6.29 2.51
C VAL A 103 -14.91 -5.42 1.55
N SER A 104 -14.97 -4.09 1.70
CA SER A 104 -14.24 -3.15 0.85
C SER A 104 -12.71 -3.30 0.93
N ILE A 105 -12.16 -3.76 2.06
CA ILE A 105 -10.72 -4.06 2.18
C ILE A 105 -10.30 -5.20 1.25
N TYR A 106 -11.15 -6.22 1.08
CA TYR A 106 -10.80 -7.42 0.31
C TYR A 106 -11.13 -7.29 -1.18
N ARG A 107 -12.19 -6.54 -1.51
CA ARG A 107 -12.68 -6.35 -2.89
C ARG A 107 -11.61 -5.82 -3.85
N TYR A 108 -10.66 -5.03 -3.37
CA TYR A 108 -9.61 -4.43 -4.21
C TYR A 108 -8.22 -5.06 -4.03
N GLN A 109 -8.15 -6.26 -3.45
CA GLN A 109 -6.89 -6.98 -3.38
C GLN A 109 -6.66 -7.70 -4.71
N GLY A 110 -5.44 -7.61 -5.24
CA GLY A 110 -5.12 -8.20 -6.54
C GLY A 110 -5.26 -9.72 -6.49
N ASP A 111 -5.85 -10.31 -7.52
CA ASP A 111 -6.19 -11.74 -7.63
C ASP A 111 -7.27 -12.24 -6.65
N ALA A 112 -7.88 -11.36 -5.85
CA ALA A 112 -9.03 -11.72 -5.02
C ALA A 112 -10.25 -12.05 -5.90
N HIS A 113 -10.99 -13.07 -5.50
CA HIS A 113 -12.29 -13.39 -6.11
C HIS A 113 -13.30 -13.51 -4.99
N LEU A 114 -14.23 -12.56 -4.96
CA LEU A 114 -15.28 -12.50 -3.95
C LEU A 114 -16.59 -12.99 -4.57
N ASN A 115 -17.23 -13.96 -3.92
CA ASN A 115 -18.58 -14.37 -4.28
C ASN A 115 -19.61 -13.33 -3.79
N ALA A 116 -20.84 -13.42 -4.31
CA ALA A 116 -21.97 -12.68 -3.75
C ALA A 116 -22.10 -12.95 -2.25
N LEU A 117 -22.45 -11.91 -1.48
CA LEU A 117 -22.72 -12.06 -0.07
C LEU A 117 -23.97 -12.93 0.12
N GLN A 118 -23.96 -13.74 1.18
CA GLN A 118 -25.15 -14.45 1.63
C GLN A 118 -25.54 -13.92 3.00
N GLU A 119 -26.83 -13.80 3.24
CA GLU A 119 -27.37 -13.26 4.48
C GLU A 119 -28.44 -14.19 5.03
N THR A 120 -28.35 -14.48 6.32
CA THR A 120 -29.34 -15.22 7.11
C THR A 120 -29.88 -14.32 8.21
N ASP A 121 -30.78 -14.81 9.06
CA ASP A 121 -31.27 -14.06 10.21
C ASP A 121 -30.16 -13.71 11.23
N ASP A 122 -29.08 -14.49 11.27
CA ASP A 122 -28.04 -14.38 12.30
C ASP A 122 -26.69 -13.87 11.76
N GLU A 123 -26.40 -14.03 10.47
CA GLU A 123 -25.08 -13.70 9.92
C GLU A 123 -25.09 -13.28 8.45
N VAL A 124 -24.03 -12.60 8.05
CA VAL A 124 -23.65 -12.32 6.67
C VAL A 124 -22.35 -13.06 6.37
N THR A 125 -22.29 -13.79 5.25
CA THR A 125 -21.12 -14.58 4.87
C THR A 125 -20.56 -14.13 3.52
N LEU A 126 -19.23 -14.11 3.43
CA LEU A 126 -18.49 -13.83 2.19
C LEU A 126 -17.49 -14.96 1.93
N ASP A 127 -17.61 -15.60 0.77
CA ASP A 127 -16.63 -16.57 0.30
C ASP A 127 -15.60 -15.89 -0.62
N LEU A 128 -14.33 -16.17 -0.34
CA LEU A 128 -13.17 -15.63 -1.03
C LEU A 128 -12.35 -16.78 -1.64
N ALA A 129 -12.19 -16.79 -2.96
CA ALA A 129 -11.62 -17.93 -3.68
C ALA A 129 -10.64 -17.50 -4.81
N PRO A 130 -9.46 -16.91 -4.48
CA PRO A 130 -8.86 -16.75 -3.15
C PRO A 130 -9.15 -15.38 -2.52
N CYS A 131 -8.68 -15.15 -1.28
CA CYS A 131 -8.87 -13.88 -0.56
C CYS A 131 -7.98 -12.69 -0.94
N GLY A 132 -7.09 -12.81 -1.94
CA GLY A 132 -6.18 -11.72 -2.36
C GLY A 132 -5.04 -11.40 -1.38
N SER A 133 -5.24 -11.70 -0.10
CA SER A 133 -4.30 -11.54 1.02
C SER A 133 -3.40 -12.79 1.20
N GLY A 134 -3.36 -13.39 2.40
CA GLY A 134 -2.57 -14.59 2.67
C GLY A 134 -2.91 -15.77 1.75
N GLY A 135 -4.17 -15.91 1.31
CA GLY A 135 -4.56 -16.94 0.35
C GLY A 135 -3.87 -16.81 -1.01
N LYS A 136 -3.64 -15.58 -1.49
CA LYS A 136 -2.83 -15.33 -2.70
C LYS A 136 -1.40 -15.80 -2.52
N LEU A 137 -0.77 -15.45 -1.39
CA LEU A 137 0.61 -15.83 -1.09
C LEU A 137 0.76 -17.35 -0.94
N ASP A 138 -0.24 -18.01 -0.36
CA ASP A 138 -0.31 -19.48 -0.26
C ASP A 138 -0.43 -20.11 -1.66
N ARG A 139 -1.31 -19.60 -2.52
CA ARG A 139 -1.47 -20.09 -3.91
C ARG A 139 -0.19 -19.91 -4.74
N GLN A 140 0.60 -18.88 -4.44
CA GLN A 140 1.93 -18.69 -5.03
C GLN A 140 2.99 -19.63 -4.44
N GLY A 141 2.65 -20.47 -3.45
CA GLY A 141 3.57 -21.40 -2.80
C GLY A 141 4.67 -20.71 -1.97
N LEU A 142 4.47 -19.45 -1.56
CA LEU A 142 5.48 -18.70 -0.81
C LEU A 142 5.75 -19.24 0.60
N PRO A 143 4.74 -19.71 1.37
CA PRO A 143 4.99 -20.30 2.68
C PRO A 143 5.96 -21.48 2.65
N ASP A 144 5.94 -22.25 1.55
CA ASP A 144 6.80 -23.43 1.38
C ASP A 144 8.17 -23.06 0.79
N ARG A 145 8.21 -22.12 -0.17
CA ARG A 145 9.47 -21.66 -0.79
C ARG A 145 10.31 -20.76 0.12
N HIS A 146 9.67 -20.00 1.00
CA HIS A 146 10.30 -18.99 1.84
C HIS A 146 9.72 -19.03 3.27
N PRO A 147 9.93 -20.13 4.01
CA PRO A 147 9.25 -20.40 5.27
C PRO A 147 9.57 -19.38 6.38
N ASP A 148 10.75 -18.76 6.36
CA ASP A 148 11.14 -17.77 7.38
C ASP A 148 10.23 -16.53 7.34
N TRP A 149 9.86 -16.11 6.13
CA TRP A 149 9.09 -14.91 5.87
C TRP A 149 7.58 -15.17 5.77
N TYR A 150 7.19 -16.26 5.12
CA TYR A 150 5.78 -16.53 4.76
C TYR A 150 5.22 -17.79 5.41
N GLY A 151 6.09 -18.58 6.06
CA GLY A 151 5.76 -19.94 6.52
C GLY A 151 4.65 -20.00 7.55
N ARG A 152 4.21 -21.24 7.80
CA ARG A 152 3.20 -21.52 8.82
C ARG A 152 3.79 -21.32 10.21
N TRP A 153 2.97 -20.81 11.12
CA TRP A 153 3.28 -20.68 12.54
C TRP A 153 2.90 -22.00 13.25
N SER A 154 3.09 -22.11 14.56
CA SER A 154 2.86 -23.37 15.30
C SER A 154 1.42 -23.89 15.22
N ASP A 155 0.46 -23.03 14.86
CA ASP A 155 -0.95 -23.36 14.64
C ASP A 155 -1.29 -23.74 13.18
N GLY A 156 -0.29 -23.84 12.30
CA GLY A 156 -0.47 -24.17 10.88
C GLY A 156 -0.94 -23.00 10.01
N ILE A 157 -1.19 -21.81 10.58
CA ILE A 157 -1.64 -20.63 9.84
C ILE A 157 -0.42 -19.89 9.28
N SER A 158 -0.47 -19.50 7.99
CA SER A 158 0.61 -18.78 7.32
C SER A 158 0.79 -17.35 7.85
N THR A 159 2.00 -16.82 7.74
CA THR A 159 2.39 -15.53 8.35
C THR A 159 1.41 -14.39 8.07
N PHE A 160 0.98 -14.17 6.81
CA PHE A 160 0.04 -13.08 6.51
C PHE A 160 -1.32 -13.30 7.19
N CYS A 161 -1.82 -14.54 7.18
CA CYS A 161 -3.08 -14.89 7.82
C CYS A 161 -3.04 -14.64 9.34
N GLN A 162 -1.87 -14.68 10.00
CA GLN A 162 -1.74 -14.29 11.40
C GLN A 162 -2.07 -12.82 11.63
N GLY A 163 -1.71 -11.94 10.71
CA GLY A 163 -2.11 -10.54 10.73
C GLY A 163 -3.63 -10.38 10.68
N CYS A 164 -4.29 -11.04 9.72
CA CYS A 164 -5.76 -11.05 9.61
C CYS A 164 -6.41 -11.58 10.89
N LYS A 165 -5.89 -12.68 11.45
CA LYS A 165 -6.36 -13.25 12.72
C LYS A 165 -6.15 -12.31 13.91
N ALA A 166 -5.08 -11.53 13.94
CA ALA A 166 -4.86 -10.55 15.00
C ALA A 166 -5.88 -9.40 14.94
N CYS A 167 -6.20 -8.88 13.75
CA CYS A 167 -7.29 -7.90 13.59
C CYS A 167 -8.63 -8.48 14.03
N GLN A 168 -8.95 -9.70 13.61
CA GLN A 168 -10.16 -10.41 14.03
C GLN A 168 -10.27 -10.56 15.54
N ARG A 169 -9.22 -11.10 16.19
CA ARG A 169 -9.21 -11.27 17.66
C ARG A 169 -9.38 -9.94 18.36
N ALA A 170 -8.63 -8.91 17.93
CA ALA A 170 -8.71 -7.59 18.53
C ALA A 170 -10.11 -6.98 18.45
N LEU A 171 -10.79 -7.10 17.30
CA LEU A 171 -12.15 -6.61 17.15
C LEU A 171 -13.13 -7.38 18.05
N ASN A 172 -13.10 -8.72 18.01
CA ASN A 172 -14.01 -9.56 18.79
C ASN A 172 -13.81 -9.36 20.30
N GLU A 173 -12.56 -9.34 20.77
CA GLU A 173 -12.21 -9.07 22.18
C GLU A 173 -12.74 -7.70 22.62
N SER A 174 -12.60 -6.67 21.78
CA SER A 174 -13.07 -5.32 22.10
C SER A 174 -14.59 -5.23 22.25
N LEU A 175 -15.33 -6.11 21.58
CA LEU A 175 -16.80 -6.17 21.60
C LEU A 175 -17.33 -7.20 22.61
N GLY A 176 -16.46 -8.10 23.10
CA GLY A 176 -16.82 -9.17 24.03
C GLY A 176 -17.55 -10.34 23.36
N GLU A 177 -17.52 -10.43 22.03
CA GLU A 177 -18.21 -11.47 21.26
C GLU A 177 -17.59 -11.66 19.86
N ASP A 178 -17.82 -12.83 19.26
CA ASP A 178 -17.30 -13.18 17.93
C ASP A 178 -18.14 -12.56 16.80
N VAL A 179 -17.91 -11.26 16.54
CA VAL A 179 -18.61 -10.52 15.47
C VAL A 179 -18.05 -10.84 14.09
N TRP A 180 -16.74 -11.02 13.97
CA TRP A 180 -16.10 -11.38 12.71
C TRP A 180 -15.29 -12.67 12.89
N THR A 181 -15.57 -13.68 12.07
CA THR A 181 -14.77 -14.92 12.04
C THR A 181 -14.29 -15.24 10.62
N THR A 182 -13.20 -15.99 10.52
CA THR A 182 -12.65 -16.45 9.25
C THR A 182 -12.27 -17.92 9.32
N GLU A 183 -12.57 -18.65 8.27
CA GLU A 183 -12.25 -20.06 8.11
C GLU A 183 -11.41 -20.23 6.85
N LYS A 184 -10.14 -20.62 7.03
CA LYS A 184 -9.21 -20.82 5.92
C LYS A 184 -9.47 -22.20 5.31
N GLY A 185 -9.66 -22.23 4.00
CA GLY A 185 -9.75 -23.45 3.21
C GLY A 185 -8.45 -23.78 2.46
N GLU A 186 -8.53 -24.76 1.57
CA GLU A 186 -7.45 -25.11 0.64
C GLU A 186 -7.29 -24.05 -0.46
N ASP A 187 -6.17 -24.09 -1.19
CA ASP A 187 -5.89 -23.26 -2.38
C ASP A 187 -6.11 -21.74 -2.21
N GLY A 188 -5.91 -21.25 -0.99
CA GLY A 188 -6.06 -19.83 -0.66
C GLY A 188 -7.50 -19.38 -0.45
N HIS A 189 -8.45 -20.32 -0.37
CA HIS A 189 -9.84 -20.04 -0.02
C HIS A 189 -9.96 -19.51 1.41
N CYS A 190 -10.89 -18.58 1.64
CA CYS A 190 -11.27 -18.13 2.96
C CYS A 190 -12.77 -17.81 3.00
N ARG A 191 -13.45 -18.31 4.04
CA ARG A 191 -14.83 -17.90 4.33
C ARG A 191 -14.82 -16.90 5.47
N MET A 192 -15.39 -15.72 5.25
CA MET A 192 -15.65 -14.73 6.29
C MET A 192 -17.10 -14.86 6.75
N ARG A 193 -17.33 -14.75 8.07
CA ARG A 193 -18.66 -14.64 8.65
C ARG A 193 -18.72 -13.41 9.54
N PHE A 194 -19.80 -12.65 9.40
CA PHE A 194 -20.12 -11.48 10.20
C PHE A 194 -21.41 -11.76 10.96
N ARG A 195 -21.32 -11.89 12.29
CA ARG A 195 -22.46 -12.15 13.15
C ARG A 195 -23.25 -10.87 13.38
N LYS A 196 -24.56 -10.92 13.16
CA LYS A 196 -25.49 -9.85 13.50
C LYS A 196 -25.72 -9.82 15.01
N ARG A 197 -25.75 -8.61 15.57
CA ARG A 197 -25.96 -8.35 16.99
C ARG A 197 -27.33 -7.70 17.15
N SER A 198 -27.39 -6.38 17.00
CA SER A 198 -28.63 -5.61 17.12
C SER A 198 -29.63 -5.89 16.01
N SER A 199 -29.16 -6.33 14.85
CA SER A 199 -29.97 -6.64 13.66
C SER A 199 -30.35 -8.11 13.53
N GLN A 200 -30.13 -8.94 14.55
CA GLN A 200 -30.53 -10.35 14.52
C GLN A 200 -32.03 -10.49 14.19
N GLY A 201 -32.38 -11.40 13.29
CA GLY A 201 -33.74 -11.61 12.78
C GLY A 201 -34.22 -10.52 11.81
N SER A 202 -33.36 -9.57 11.43
CA SER A 202 -33.67 -8.51 10.47
C SER A 202 -32.73 -8.56 9.27
N ARG A 203 -33.22 -8.14 8.11
CA ARG A 203 -32.44 -8.03 6.88
C ARG A 203 -31.68 -6.71 6.83
N LEU A 204 -30.36 -6.77 6.64
CA LEU A 204 -29.43 -5.63 6.54
C LEU A 204 -29.25 -5.16 5.09
N PHE A 205 -29.10 -6.10 4.15
CA PHE A 205 -28.77 -5.80 2.76
C PHE A 205 -29.91 -6.18 1.82
N THR A 206 -30.15 -5.35 0.82
CA THR A 206 -31.01 -5.69 -0.32
C THR A 206 -30.35 -6.76 -1.19
N ASP A 207 -31.13 -7.46 -2.02
CA ASP A 207 -30.57 -8.46 -2.96
C ASP A 207 -29.52 -7.84 -3.88
N GLN A 208 -29.76 -6.61 -4.34
CA GLN A 208 -28.81 -5.86 -5.16
C GLN A 208 -27.52 -5.54 -4.41
N GLU A 209 -27.59 -5.17 -3.13
CA GLU A 209 -26.39 -4.91 -2.32
C GLU A 209 -25.58 -6.20 -2.08
N LEU A 210 -26.26 -7.32 -1.81
CA LEU A 210 -25.60 -8.62 -1.64
C LEU A 210 -24.80 -9.03 -2.88
N GLU A 211 -25.34 -8.73 -4.07
CA GLU A 211 -24.67 -9.02 -5.34
C GLU A 211 -23.54 -8.02 -5.66
N THR A 212 -23.75 -6.72 -5.42
CA THR A 212 -22.86 -5.67 -5.94
C THR A 212 -21.76 -5.25 -4.97
N LEU A 213 -21.95 -5.39 -3.66
CA LEU A 213 -20.93 -5.02 -2.65
C LEU A 213 -19.56 -5.70 -2.87
N PRO A 214 -19.50 -6.98 -3.30
CA PRO A 214 -18.22 -7.65 -3.56
C PRO A 214 -17.58 -7.27 -4.89
N LYS A 215 -18.30 -6.55 -5.78
CA LYS A 215 -17.83 -6.18 -7.11
C LYS A 215 -17.19 -4.77 -7.10
N THR A 216 -16.11 -4.62 -7.85
CA THR A 216 -15.47 -3.32 -8.15
C THR A 216 -16.29 -2.54 -9.18
N ARG A 217 -16.13 -1.21 -9.27
CA ARG A 217 -16.78 -0.42 -10.33
C ARG A 217 -16.36 -0.88 -11.72
N VAL A 218 -15.13 -1.36 -11.90
CA VAL A 218 -14.66 -1.91 -13.18
C VAL A 218 -15.45 -3.16 -13.56
N GLN A 219 -15.72 -4.07 -12.61
CA GLN A 219 -16.55 -5.26 -12.87
C GLN A 219 -17.99 -4.85 -13.20
N LEU A 220 -18.57 -3.93 -12.43
CA LEU A 220 -19.92 -3.43 -12.69
C LEU A 220 -20.04 -2.73 -14.05
N ALA A 221 -19.01 -1.99 -14.47
CA ALA A 221 -18.99 -1.32 -15.77
C ALA A 221 -18.97 -2.33 -16.92
N ARG A 222 -18.21 -3.44 -16.77
CA ARG A 222 -18.22 -4.54 -17.76
C ARG A 222 -19.58 -5.21 -17.85
N GLU A 223 -20.17 -5.54 -16.71
CA GLU A 223 -21.49 -6.19 -16.67
C GLU A 223 -22.56 -5.34 -17.36
N LYS A 224 -22.54 -4.02 -17.13
CA LYS A 224 -23.41 -3.07 -17.85
C LYS A 224 -23.16 -3.07 -19.35
N LEU A 225 -21.92 -2.95 -19.79
CA LEU A 225 -21.58 -2.96 -21.21
C LEU A 225 -21.96 -4.30 -21.89
N ASP A 226 -21.82 -5.43 -21.18
CA ASP A 226 -22.22 -6.75 -21.66
C ASP A 226 -23.75 -6.90 -21.78
N ALA A 227 -24.50 -6.18 -20.95
CA ALA A 227 -25.95 -6.04 -21.06
C ALA A 227 -26.40 -5.01 -22.13
N GLY A 228 -25.47 -4.32 -22.80
CA GLY A 228 -25.76 -3.26 -23.76
C GLY A 228 -26.09 -1.90 -23.13
N GLU A 229 -25.83 -1.72 -21.83
CA GLU A 229 -26.00 -0.46 -21.12
C GLU A 229 -24.70 0.37 -21.15
N THR A 230 -24.77 1.59 -21.67
CA THR A 230 -23.61 2.49 -21.80
C THR A 230 -23.56 3.59 -20.73
N ASP A 231 -24.55 3.66 -19.84
CA ASP A 231 -24.55 4.57 -18.69
C ASP A 231 -23.61 4.06 -17.58
N ILE A 232 -22.30 4.18 -17.86
CA ILE A 232 -21.21 3.72 -16.99
C ILE A 232 -20.27 4.87 -16.57
N GLU A 233 -20.51 6.10 -17.00
CA GLU A 233 -19.69 7.27 -16.62
C GLU A 233 -19.49 7.37 -15.08
N PRO A 234 -20.51 7.15 -14.23
CA PRO A 234 -20.33 7.19 -12.77
C PRO A 234 -19.41 6.09 -12.22
N LEU A 235 -19.24 4.98 -12.95
CA LEU A 235 -18.36 3.88 -12.57
C LEU A 235 -16.90 4.16 -12.96
N LEU A 236 -16.68 4.97 -14.00
CA LEU A 236 -15.35 5.36 -14.46
C LEU A 236 -14.77 6.51 -13.62
N ARG A 237 -15.59 7.53 -13.32
CA ARG A 237 -15.12 8.77 -12.70
C ARG A 237 -14.45 8.52 -11.35
N GLY A 238 -13.17 8.90 -11.25
CA GLY A 238 -12.36 8.77 -10.03
C GLY A 238 -11.98 7.33 -9.66
N GLN A 239 -12.07 6.38 -10.59
CA GLN A 239 -11.80 4.97 -10.33
C GLN A 239 -10.41 4.71 -9.74
N ARG A 240 -9.37 5.50 -10.08
CA ARG A 240 -8.02 5.29 -9.52
C ARG A 240 -7.96 5.34 -7.99
N LYS A 241 -8.89 6.06 -7.34
CA LYS A 241 -9.00 6.18 -5.87
C LYS A 241 -10.04 5.23 -5.27
N GLU A 242 -10.72 4.42 -6.09
CA GLU A 242 -11.75 3.49 -5.62
C GLU A 242 -11.20 2.44 -4.64
N TRP A 243 -9.97 1.99 -4.86
CA TRP A 243 -9.29 1.00 -4.01
C TRP A 243 -8.71 1.57 -2.70
N GLN A 244 -8.97 2.85 -2.41
CA GLN A 244 -8.51 3.53 -1.20
C GLN A 244 -8.76 2.75 0.11
N PRO A 245 -9.88 2.01 0.31
CA PRO A 245 -10.07 1.21 1.52
C PRO A 245 -8.95 0.21 1.79
N TRP A 246 -8.52 -0.54 0.78
CA TRP A 246 -7.39 -1.48 0.93
C TRP A 246 -6.07 -0.73 1.05
N HIS A 247 -5.85 0.25 0.19
CA HIS A 247 -4.62 1.05 0.17
C HIS A 247 -4.34 1.68 1.55
N ASP A 248 -5.30 2.44 2.10
CA ASP A 248 -5.13 3.14 3.36
C ASP A 248 -4.99 2.17 4.54
N PHE A 249 -5.75 1.07 4.52
CA PHE A 249 -5.61 0.02 5.53
C PHE A 249 -4.20 -0.60 5.54
N GLY A 250 -3.67 -0.91 4.36
CA GLY A 250 -2.31 -1.43 4.21
C GLY A 250 -1.23 -0.43 4.64
N VAL A 251 -1.39 0.85 4.26
CA VAL A 251 -0.49 1.95 4.64
C VAL A 251 -0.45 2.14 6.15
N VAL A 252 -1.61 2.21 6.82
CA VAL A 252 -1.67 2.36 8.28
C VAL A 252 -1.11 1.13 8.99
N TRP A 253 -1.34 -0.06 8.44
CA TRP A 253 -0.74 -1.28 9.00
C TRP A 253 0.79 -1.23 8.92
N LEU A 254 1.35 -0.81 7.78
CA LEU A 254 2.80 -0.61 7.63
C LEU A 254 3.33 0.41 8.64
N GLU A 255 2.62 1.52 8.86
CA GLU A 255 2.99 2.51 9.88
C GLU A 255 3.06 1.91 11.28
N TYR A 256 2.07 1.11 11.67
CA TYR A 256 2.07 0.47 12.99
C TYR A 256 3.19 -0.55 13.16
N PHE A 257 3.66 -1.18 12.09
CA PHE A 257 4.90 -1.96 12.14
C PHE A 257 6.13 -1.07 12.39
N TYR A 258 6.18 0.12 11.78
CA TYR A 258 7.31 1.03 11.98
C TYR A 258 7.35 1.57 13.40
N ALA A 259 6.20 1.96 13.94
CA ALA A 259 6.07 2.35 15.34
C ALA A 259 6.48 1.22 16.29
N THR A 260 6.05 -0.02 16.00
CA THR A 260 6.46 -1.20 16.77
C THR A 260 7.97 -1.43 16.70
N ALA A 261 8.59 -1.25 15.54
CA ALA A 261 10.04 -1.38 15.41
C ALA A 261 10.78 -0.31 16.23
N LEU A 262 10.32 0.95 16.20
CA LEU A 262 10.88 2.01 17.03
C LEU A 262 10.78 1.69 18.54
N ASP A 263 9.64 1.18 18.99
CA ASP A 263 9.45 0.78 20.40
C ASP A 263 10.39 -0.36 20.82
N LYS A 264 10.60 -1.34 19.94
CA LYS A 264 11.39 -2.54 20.25
C LYS A 264 12.90 -2.32 20.20
N GLY A 265 13.38 -1.46 19.29
CA GLY A 265 14.81 -1.31 19.07
C GLY A 265 15.24 0.04 18.48
N GLY A 266 14.40 1.06 18.59
CA GLY A 266 14.70 2.40 18.13
C GLY A 266 14.88 2.51 16.61
N ALA A 267 15.54 3.60 16.19
CA ALA A 267 15.75 3.92 14.78
C ALA A 267 16.58 2.85 14.05
N ASP A 268 17.56 2.24 14.73
CA ASP A 268 18.43 1.21 14.16
C ASP A 268 17.63 -0.05 13.80
N TYR A 269 16.73 -0.51 14.69
CA TYR A 269 15.91 -1.68 14.39
C TYR A 269 14.87 -1.40 13.31
N LEU A 270 14.30 -0.19 13.27
CA LEU A 270 13.43 0.22 12.16
C LEU A 270 14.19 0.24 10.82
N ASP A 271 15.41 0.77 10.80
CA ASP A 271 16.28 0.75 9.64
C ASP A 271 16.52 -0.68 9.15
N GLU A 272 16.94 -1.57 10.05
CA GLU A 272 17.15 -2.99 9.75
C GLU A 272 15.88 -3.66 9.23
N MET A 273 14.73 -3.39 9.84
CA MET A 273 13.44 -3.90 9.40
C MET A 273 13.14 -3.47 7.97
N LEU A 274 13.29 -2.19 7.64
CA LEU A 274 13.07 -1.70 6.28
C LEU A 274 14.05 -2.32 5.28
N ALA A 275 15.32 -2.45 5.68
CA ALA A 275 16.34 -3.06 4.84
C ALA A 275 16.07 -4.52 4.47
N GLN A 276 15.50 -5.30 5.40
CA GLN A 276 15.23 -6.73 5.15
C GLN A 276 13.86 -6.98 4.53
N THR A 277 12.89 -6.10 4.79
CA THR A 277 11.47 -6.37 4.45
C THR A 277 10.89 -5.47 3.37
N TYR A 278 11.57 -4.36 3.04
CA TYR A 278 11.09 -3.38 2.06
C TYR A 278 12.08 -3.20 0.90
N GLU A 279 13.34 -2.87 1.17
CA GLU A 279 14.38 -2.64 0.14
C GLU A 279 14.51 -3.76 -0.90
N PRO A 280 14.40 -5.06 -0.55
CA PRO A 280 14.54 -6.13 -1.54
C PRO A 280 13.48 -6.09 -2.64
N ALA A 281 12.32 -5.45 -2.40
CA ALA A 281 11.33 -5.26 -3.45
C ALA A 281 11.77 -4.23 -4.50
N PHE A 282 12.52 -3.19 -4.10
CA PHE A 282 13.13 -2.25 -5.03
C PHE A 282 14.24 -2.93 -5.83
N ASP A 283 15.13 -3.64 -5.14
CA ASP A 283 16.22 -4.39 -5.80
C ASP A 283 15.66 -5.37 -6.85
N ALA A 284 14.56 -6.07 -6.55
CA ALA A 284 13.88 -6.95 -7.49
C ALA A 284 13.24 -6.22 -8.69
N GLY A 285 12.83 -4.97 -8.51
CA GLY A 285 12.23 -4.14 -9.56
C GLY A 285 13.25 -3.44 -10.47
N PHE A 286 14.50 -3.27 -10.03
CA PHE A 286 15.51 -2.51 -10.79
C PHE A 286 15.71 -2.95 -12.24
N PRO A 287 15.76 -4.25 -12.59
CA PRO A 287 15.90 -4.68 -13.99
C PRO A 287 14.77 -4.15 -14.88
N ARG A 288 13.53 -4.11 -14.37
CA ARG A 288 12.38 -3.57 -15.10
C ARG A 288 12.55 -2.07 -15.34
N TYR A 289 12.82 -1.30 -14.29
CA TYR A 289 12.93 0.16 -14.40
C TYR A 289 14.12 0.60 -15.26
N SER A 290 15.24 -0.13 -15.23
CA SER A 290 16.39 0.14 -16.10
C SER A 290 16.11 -0.10 -17.59
N ALA A 291 15.14 -0.97 -17.90
CA ALA A 291 14.78 -1.30 -19.28
C ALA A 291 13.90 -0.22 -19.92
N LEU A 292 13.13 0.53 -19.13
CA LEU A 292 12.22 1.57 -19.63
C LEU A 292 12.97 2.69 -20.36
N SER A 293 12.33 3.26 -21.38
CA SER A 293 12.66 4.58 -21.92
C SER A 293 12.22 5.69 -20.97
N ASP A 294 12.67 6.93 -21.24
CA ASP A 294 12.28 8.08 -20.42
C ASP A 294 10.77 8.34 -20.44
N GLN A 295 10.10 8.12 -21.57
CA GLN A 295 8.64 8.22 -21.68
C GLN A 295 7.94 7.11 -20.87
N GLU A 296 8.35 5.85 -21.06
CA GLU A 296 7.75 4.72 -20.32
C GLU A 296 7.99 4.84 -18.80
N LEU A 297 9.13 5.41 -18.39
CA LEU A 297 9.41 5.72 -16.99
C LEU A 297 8.45 6.77 -16.44
N LEU A 298 8.23 7.86 -17.17
CA LEU A 298 7.28 8.92 -16.80
C LEU A 298 5.87 8.35 -16.64
N GLU A 299 5.38 7.60 -17.64
CA GLU A 299 4.07 6.96 -17.62
C GLU A 299 3.93 5.96 -16.46
N GLU A 300 4.94 5.11 -16.21
CA GLU A 300 4.89 4.10 -15.14
C GLU A 300 4.89 4.74 -13.74
N VAL A 301 5.69 5.79 -13.52
CA VAL A 301 5.71 6.52 -12.24
C VAL A 301 4.42 7.34 -12.05
N ALA A 302 3.90 7.96 -13.10
CA ALA A 302 2.63 8.67 -13.05
C ALA A 302 1.44 7.73 -12.77
N LYS A 303 1.38 6.58 -13.45
CA LYS A 303 0.42 5.50 -13.14
C LYS A 303 0.54 5.08 -11.68
N THR A 304 1.77 4.88 -11.20
CA THR A 304 2.01 4.52 -9.80
C THR A 304 1.44 5.58 -8.86
N TRP A 305 1.69 6.87 -9.08
CA TRP A 305 1.14 7.93 -8.22
C TRP A 305 -0.38 8.09 -8.31
N ASN A 306 -0.95 7.95 -9.51
CA ASN A 306 -2.40 7.94 -9.72
C ASN A 306 -3.08 6.84 -8.88
N TYR A 307 -2.56 5.62 -8.94
CA TYR A 307 -3.08 4.51 -8.12
C TYR A 307 -2.59 4.56 -6.67
N HIS A 308 -1.50 5.25 -6.33
CA HIS A 308 -1.13 5.48 -4.93
C HIS A 308 -2.07 6.47 -4.22
N CYS A 309 -3.16 6.91 -4.87
CA CYS A 309 -4.12 7.89 -4.35
C CYS A 309 -3.47 9.27 -4.08
N ALA A 310 -2.41 9.63 -4.80
CA ALA A 310 -1.80 10.94 -4.73
C ALA A 310 -2.54 11.96 -5.61
N ASP A 311 -2.42 13.23 -5.26
CA ASP A 311 -2.68 14.35 -6.16
C ASP A 311 -1.35 14.99 -6.53
N PHE A 312 -1.07 15.15 -7.82
CA PHE A 312 0.26 15.54 -8.26
C PHE A 312 0.27 16.36 -9.56
N SER A 313 1.39 17.05 -9.76
CA SER A 313 1.76 17.70 -11.02
C SER A 313 3.19 17.31 -11.38
N VAL A 314 3.51 17.28 -12.67
CA VAL A 314 4.85 16.92 -13.16
C VAL A 314 5.44 18.05 -14.00
N THR A 315 6.71 18.34 -13.79
CA THR A 315 7.51 19.22 -14.66
C THR A 315 8.77 18.51 -15.11
N GLU A 316 9.27 18.85 -16.29
CA GLU A 316 10.55 18.32 -16.79
C GLU A 316 11.69 19.33 -16.59
N GLU A 317 12.79 18.83 -16.04
CA GLU A 317 14.10 19.48 -16.00
C GLU A 317 15.05 18.77 -16.96
N ASP A 318 16.25 19.30 -17.15
CA ASP A 318 17.22 18.80 -18.13
C ASP A 318 17.56 17.32 -17.94
N ASP A 319 17.72 16.87 -16.69
CA ASP A 319 18.17 15.54 -16.30
C ASP A 319 17.08 14.66 -15.66
N ARG A 320 15.90 15.20 -15.35
CA ARG A 320 14.87 14.49 -14.56
C ARG A 320 13.45 14.99 -14.83
N PHE A 321 12.49 14.18 -14.41
CA PHE A 321 11.11 14.59 -14.15
C PHE A 321 10.95 14.90 -12.66
N VAL A 322 10.23 15.98 -12.35
CA VAL A 322 9.96 16.44 -10.98
C VAL A 322 8.47 16.28 -10.71
N PHE A 323 8.14 15.36 -9.80
CA PHE A 323 6.79 15.17 -9.30
C PHE A 323 6.61 15.99 -8.04
N ARG A 324 5.66 16.94 -8.07
CA ARG A 324 5.18 17.64 -6.88
C ARG A 324 3.91 16.93 -6.41
N LEU A 325 3.96 16.36 -5.21
CA LEU A 325 2.91 15.50 -4.65
C LEU A 325 2.24 16.23 -3.48
N ASP A 326 0.96 16.56 -3.60
CA ASP A 326 0.25 17.42 -2.65
C ASP A 326 -1.19 16.97 -2.41
N PRO A 327 -1.39 15.98 -1.54
CA PRO A 327 -0.38 15.22 -0.81
C PRO A 327 0.24 14.07 -1.64
N CYS A 328 1.38 13.53 -1.19
CA CYS A 328 1.76 12.19 -1.65
C CYS A 328 0.81 11.13 -1.09
N GLY A 329 0.66 10.04 -1.82
CA GLY A 329 -0.39 9.04 -1.63
C GLY A 329 -0.47 8.36 -0.26
N SER A 330 0.62 8.37 0.51
CA SER A 330 0.72 7.70 1.80
C SER A 330 1.23 8.63 2.91
N GLY A 331 2.55 8.83 3.04
CA GLY A 331 3.14 9.60 4.15
C GLY A 331 2.58 11.01 4.28
N GLY A 332 2.37 11.69 3.15
CA GLY A 332 1.80 13.04 3.12
C GLY A 332 0.33 13.09 3.54
N ARG A 333 -0.47 12.09 3.16
CA ARG A 333 -1.85 11.96 3.62
C ARG A 333 -1.94 11.55 5.09
N LEU A 334 -1.07 10.65 5.57
CA LEU A 334 -0.95 10.30 6.99
C LEU A 334 -0.60 11.54 7.82
N PHE A 335 0.32 12.38 7.32
CA PHE A 335 0.74 13.59 8.02
C PHE A 335 -0.37 14.65 8.12
N ARG A 336 -1.40 14.53 7.28
CA ARG A 336 -2.59 15.38 7.28
C ARG A 336 -3.81 14.74 7.98
N GLY A 337 -3.74 13.48 8.39
CA GLY A 337 -4.88 12.74 8.92
C GLY A 337 -5.94 12.41 7.85
N GLU A 338 -5.55 12.29 6.58
CA GLU A 338 -6.47 12.11 5.45
C GLU A 338 -6.67 10.64 5.06
N MET A 339 -6.56 9.72 6.03
CA MET A 339 -6.75 8.28 5.83
C MET A 339 -8.22 7.89 5.87
N TRP A 340 -8.57 6.85 5.11
CA TRP A 340 -9.92 6.28 5.07
C TRP A 340 -10.44 5.97 6.49
N ARG A 341 -11.72 6.31 6.73
CA ARG A 341 -12.38 6.17 8.05
C ARG A 341 -11.67 6.89 9.19
N ASP A 342 -10.88 7.93 8.91
CA ASP A 342 -10.17 8.67 9.96
C ASP A 342 -9.29 7.74 10.83
N MET A 343 -8.75 6.67 10.22
CA MET A 343 -8.17 5.56 10.97
C MET A 343 -6.82 5.87 11.62
N PHE A 344 -6.23 7.05 11.36
CA PHE A 344 -4.89 7.38 11.78
C PHE A 344 -4.69 8.88 11.99
N HIS A 345 -4.13 9.25 13.14
CA HIS A 345 -3.55 10.56 13.42
C HIS A 345 -2.21 10.41 14.14
N TYR A 346 -1.21 11.22 13.77
CA TYR A 346 0.04 11.27 14.52
C TYR A 346 -0.18 11.73 15.97
N GLY A 347 0.51 11.10 16.92
CA GLY A 347 0.38 11.35 18.37
C GLY A 347 -0.61 10.42 19.08
N GLU A 348 -1.32 9.57 18.35
CA GLU A 348 -2.08 8.44 18.88
C GLU A 348 -1.16 7.22 19.17
N PRO A 349 -1.66 6.16 19.83
CA PRO A 349 -0.89 4.94 19.99
C PRO A 349 -0.45 4.35 18.64
N LEU A 350 0.82 3.93 18.57
CA LEU A 350 1.47 3.44 17.35
C LEU A 350 1.58 4.47 16.19
N SER A 351 1.45 5.77 16.45
CA SER A 351 1.66 6.80 15.42
C SER A 351 2.68 7.87 15.84
N PRO A 352 3.92 7.48 16.17
CA PRO A 352 4.94 8.43 16.62
C PRO A 352 5.50 9.25 15.45
N THR A 353 6.04 10.42 15.76
CA THR A 353 7.09 11.04 14.95
C THR A 353 8.46 10.64 15.51
N MET A 354 9.47 10.54 14.64
CA MET A 354 10.85 10.37 15.06
C MET A 354 11.41 11.71 15.52
N ALA A 355 11.65 11.83 16.82
CA ALA A 355 12.12 13.07 17.43
C ALA A 355 13.54 13.47 16.97
N GLU A 356 14.46 12.50 16.96
CA GLU A 356 15.88 12.72 16.67
C GLU A 356 16.24 12.38 15.22
N PRO A 357 17.26 13.04 14.64
CA PRO A 357 17.76 12.75 13.30
C PRO A 357 18.33 11.34 13.20
N HIS A 358 18.04 10.69 12.07
CA HIS A 358 18.61 9.40 11.71
C HIS A 358 18.69 9.27 10.18
N ASN A 359 19.62 8.47 9.67
CA ASN A 359 19.73 8.25 8.22
C ASN A 359 18.42 7.71 7.59
N ILE A 360 17.66 6.94 8.36
CA ILE A 360 16.37 6.40 7.92
C ILE A 360 15.23 7.42 7.97
N ASN A 361 15.43 8.62 8.53
CA ASN A 361 14.41 9.67 8.61
C ASN A 361 14.78 10.94 7.83
N PHE A 362 15.74 10.82 6.91
CA PHE A 362 16.36 11.91 6.16
C PHE A 362 17.18 12.87 7.02
N ASN A 363 17.70 12.42 8.17
CA ASN A 363 18.42 13.22 9.16
C ASN A 363 17.59 14.45 9.59
N ARG A 364 16.30 14.24 9.85
CA ARG A 364 15.35 15.29 10.26
C ARG A 364 14.91 15.10 11.70
N HIS A 365 14.66 16.22 12.37
CA HIS A 365 13.91 16.23 13.63
C HIS A 365 12.41 16.15 13.36
N GLN A 366 11.67 15.51 14.27
CA GLN A 366 10.21 15.41 14.22
C GLN A 366 9.70 14.87 12.87
N ALA A 367 10.42 13.91 12.30
CA ALA A 367 10.06 13.30 11.03
C ALA A 367 8.85 12.37 11.20
N PRO A 368 7.86 12.38 10.29
CA PRO A 368 6.80 11.38 10.28
C PRO A 368 7.43 9.98 10.13
N THR A 369 7.13 9.07 11.07
CA THR A 369 7.73 7.72 11.09
C THR A 369 7.44 6.97 9.79
N TYR A 370 6.26 7.18 9.20
CA TYR A 370 5.94 6.52 7.93
C TYR A 370 6.92 6.88 6.83
N CYS A 371 7.41 8.12 6.77
CA CYS A 371 8.30 8.57 5.71
C CYS A 371 9.68 7.88 5.73
N THR A 372 9.98 7.08 6.75
CA THR A 372 11.23 6.30 6.81
C THR A 372 11.38 5.29 5.68
N HIS A 373 10.27 4.75 5.16
CA HIS A 373 10.32 3.87 3.99
C HIS A 373 10.80 4.60 2.72
N CYS A 374 10.57 5.91 2.62
CA CYS A 374 11.08 6.73 1.50
C CYS A 374 12.62 6.86 1.58
N ALA A 375 13.17 7.01 2.80
CA ALA A 375 14.62 7.03 3.00
C ALA A 375 15.23 5.66 2.65
N ALA A 376 14.57 4.56 3.02
CA ALA A 376 14.98 3.21 2.62
C ALA A 376 14.96 3.02 1.09
N SER A 377 13.92 3.48 0.38
CA SER A 377 13.90 3.43 -1.10
C SER A 377 14.98 4.31 -1.73
N ASN A 378 15.28 5.47 -1.15
CA ASN A 378 16.41 6.28 -1.59
C ASN A 378 17.71 5.50 -1.40
N ARG A 379 17.93 4.88 -0.23
CA ARG A 379 19.15 4.11 0.02
C ARG A 379 19.32 2.96 -0.95
N ALA A 380 18.26 2.20 -1.23
CA ALA A 380 18.30 1.11 -2.21
C ALA A 380 18.76 1.62 -3.59
N GLN A 381 18.24 2.77 -4.03
CA GLN A 381 18.61 3.38 -5.31
C GLN A 381 20.00 4.01 -5.28
N LEU A 382 20.41 4.64 -4.17
CA LEU A 382 21.60 5.50 -4.08
C LEU A 382 22.87 4.81 -3.57
N LYS A 383 22.78 3.59 -3.01
CA LYS A 383 23.89 2.87 -2.34
C LYS A 383 25.10 2.58 -3.22
N ASP A 384 24.93 2.45 -4.53
CA ASP A 384 25.99 2.13 -5.49
C ASP A 384 26.70 3.38 -6.05
N GLY A 385 26.41 4.56 -5.50
CA GLY A 385 27.10 5.79 -5.82
C GLY A 385 26.72 6.39 -7.18
N PRO A 386 27.43 7.43 -7.64
CA PRO A 386 27.16 8.09 -8.92
C PRO A 386 27.54 7.23 -10.13
N GLU A 387 28.53 6.36 -10.00
CA GLU A 387 28.99 5.45 -11.06
C GLU A 387 28.21 4.13 -11.11
N GLY A 388 27.33 3.90 -10.12
CA GLY A 388 26.54 2.69 -10.00
C GLY A 388 25.46 2.56 -11.09
N SER A 389 24.91 1.36 -11.24
CA SER A 389 23.92 1.01 -12.27
C SER A 389 22.46 1.11 -11.81
N ASN A 390 22.17 1.22 -10.51
CA ASN A 390 20.81 1.22 -9.99
C ASN A 390 19.98 2.37 -10.60
N PRO A 391 18.74 2.12 -11.04
CA PRO A 391 17.90 3.17 -11.62
C PRO A 391 17.50 4.19 -10.55
N ARG A 392 17.44 5.48 -10.92
CA ARG A 392 17.07 6.59 -10.03
C ARG A 392 15.67 7.11 -10.39
N PHE A 393 14.72 6.20 -10.35
CA PHE A 393 13.36 6.43 -10.84
C PHE A 393 12.41 6.99 -9.77
N PHE A 394 12.79 6.90 -8.50
CA PHE A 394 11.93 7.24 -7.36
C PHE A 394 12.75 7.88 -6.24
N VAL A 395 13.55 8.89 -6.55
CA VAL A 395 14.39 9.58 -5.54
C VAL A 395 13.54 10.65 -4.84
N ILE A 396 13.33 10.52 -3.55
CA ILE A 396 12.54 11.46 -2.74
C ILE A 396 13.44 12.55 -2.18
N ASP A 397 13.03 13.82 -2.30
CA ASP A 397 13.59 14.89 -1.47
C ASP A 397 12.91 14.85 -0.12
N GLY A 398 13.57 14.22 0.85
CA GLY A 398 13.09 14.08 2.20
C GLY A 398 12.91 15.40 2.93
N HIS A 399 13.47 16.50 2.40
CA HIS A 399 13.38 17.82 3.03
C HIS A 399 12.29 18.72 2.43
N ALA A 400 11.58 18.26 1.39
CA ALA A 400 10.50 19.03 0.75
C ALA A 400 9.24 19.14 1.64
N GLN A 401 8.82 18.05 2.29
CA GLN A 401 7.69 18.04 3.22
C GLN A 401 8.19 18.03 4.67
N GLN A 402 8.30 19.21 5.27
CA GLN A 402 8.71 19.37 6.66
C GLN A 402 7.55 19.39 7.66
N ARG A 403 6.34 19.76 7.21
CA ARG A 403 5.16 19.97 8.05
C ARG A 403 3.88 19.47 7.37
N PRO A 404 2.79 19.23 8.12
CA PRO A 404 1.49 18.95 7.54
C PRO A 404 1.10 20.04 6.52
N GLY A 405 0.42 19.66 5.43
CA GLY A 405 0.01 20.59 4.37
C GLY A 405 1.09 20.95 3.35
N GLN A 406 2.37 20.61 3.59
CA GLN A 406 3.41 20.78 2.57
C GLN A 406 3.40 19.62 1.57
N ALA A 407 3.83 19.91 0.34
CA ALA A 407 3.97 18.92 -0.73
C ALA A 407 5.27 18.12 -0.58
N CYS A 408 5.22 16.83 -0.92
CA CYS A 408 6.41 16.02 -1.14
C CYS A 408 6.97 16.30 -2.54
N ARG A 409 8.25 15.96 -2.74
CA ARG A 409 8.91 16.05 -4.03
C ARG A 409 9.62 14.75 -4.35
N GLN A 410 9.39 14.24 -5.55
CA GLN A 410 10.02 13.04 -6.08
C GLN A 410 10.67 13.34 -7.43
N PHE A 411 11.84 12.76 -7.67
CA PHE A 411 12.61 12.89 -8.89
C PHE A 411 12.71 11.54 -9.60
N SER A 412 12.41 11.53 -10.89
CA SER A 412 12.68 10.41 -11.80
C SER A 412 13.76 10.86 -12.77
N TYR A 413 15.00 10.42 -12.55
CA TYR A 413 16.10 10.79 -13.43
C TYR A 413 16.01 10.04 -14.76
N LYS A 414 16.30 10.77 -15.83
CA LYS A 414 16.35 10.23 -17.19
C LYS A 414 17.48 9.22 -17.32
N LYS A 415 17.35 8.27 -18.25
CA LYS A 415 18.26 7.15 -18.44
C LYS A 415 19.71 7.58 -18.61
N ASN A 416 19.92 8.67 -19.34
CA ASN A 416 21.26 9.19 -19.64
C ASN A 416 21.71 10.31 -18.69
N ALA A 417 20.93 10.65 -17.65
CA ALA A 417 21.30 11.70 -16.71
C ALA A 417 22.72 11.49 -16.16
N ASP A 418 23.52 12.54 -16.12
CA ASP A 418 24.83 12.51 -15.48
C ASP A 418 24.64 12.42 -13.96
N ARG A 419 24.79 11.22 -13.43
CA ARG A 419 24.59 10.92 -12.01
C ARG A 419 25.64 11.58 -11.12
N ALA A 420 26.81 11.93 -11.65
CA ALA A 420 27.81 12.70 -10.91
C ALA A 420 27.38 14.17 -10.72
N ALA A 421 26.45 14.66 -11.54
CA ALA A 421 25.87 16.00 -11.43
C ALA A 421 24.57 16.03 -10.59
N MET A 422 24.13 14.89 -10.04
CA MET A 422 23.02 14.87 -9.08
C MET A 422 23.36 15.72 -7.85
N ASP A 423 22.33 16.37 -7.29
CA ASP A 423 22.49 17.16 -6.07
C ASP A 423 23.04 16.28 -4.92
N PRO A 424 24.26 16.55 -4.41
CA PRO A 424 24.88 15.75 -3.36
C PRO A 424 24.12 15.84 -2.02
N ALA A 425 23.20 16.80 -1.86
CA ALA A 425 22.33 16.85 -0.69
C ALA A 425 21.39 15.63 -0.61
N LEU A 426 20.93 15.08 -1.75
CA LEU A 426 20.00 13.95 -1.77
C LEU A 426 20.57 12.67 -1.13
N PRO A 427 21.77 12.18 -1.52
CA PRO A 427 22.40 11.07 -0.81
C PRO A 427 22.79 11.44 0.63
N ALA A 428 23.20 12.67 0.91
CA ALA A 428 23.57 13.11 2.27
C ALA A 428 22.38 13.06 3.25
N GLN A 429 21.15 13.31 2.79
CA GLN A 429 19.95 13.18 3.62
C GLN A 429 19.83 11.78 4.24
N ILE A 430 20.31 10.74 3.57
CA ILE A 430 20.24 9.34 4.04
C ILE A 430 21.60 8.79 4.51
N GLY A 431 22.54 9.68 4.82
CA GLY A 431 23.86 9.33 5.36
C GLY A 431 24.83 8.74 4.34
N LEU A 432 24.59 8.93 3.04
CA LEU A 432 25.55 8.56 2.00
C LEU A 432 26.38 9.78 1.61
N ASP A 433 27.70 9.66 1.66
CA ASP A 433 28.62 10.69 1.20
C ASP A 433 29.17 10.33 -0.19
N TRP A 434 28.64 10.98 -1.22
CA TRP A 434 29.15 10.84 -2.60
C TRP A 434 30.32 11.78 -2.91
N THR A 435 30.68 12.67 -1.98
CA THR A 435 31.78 13.64 -2.13
C THR A 435 33.11 13.10 -1.59
N SER A 436 33.07 12.13 -0.68
CA SER A 436 34.25 11.44 -0.16
C SER A 436 34.83 10.44 -1.16
N ALA A 437 36.17 10.40 -1.25
CA ALA A 437 36.90 9.35 -1.96
C ALA A 437 36.81 7.98 -1.24
N ASP A 438 36.58 8.00 0.07
CA ASP A 438 36.34 6.83 0.90
C ASP A 438 34.81 6.65 1.01
N ARG A 439 34.23 5.97 0.02
CA ARG A 439 32.77 5.81 -0.19
C ARG A 439 32.17 4.78 0.78
N THR A 440 32.43 4.90 2.08
CA THR A 440 31.92 3.94 3.07
C THR A 440 30.43 4.17 3.30
N ILE A 441 29.61 3.17 2.99
CA ILE A 441 28.25 3.08 3.55
C ILE A 441 28.42 2.95 5.07
N PRO A 442 27.77 3.80 5.89
CA PRO A 442 27.85 3.67 7.34
C PRO A 442 27.56 2.22 7.73
N ALA A 443 28.49 1.59 8.44
CA ALA A 443 28.29 0.25 8.94
C ALA A 443 27.00 0.26 9.77
N ARG A 444 26.03 -0.59 9.38
CA ARG A 444 24.91 -0.87 10.28
C ARG A 444 25.52 -1.51 11.52
N ASN A 445 25.11 -1.08 12.72
CA ASN A 445 25.43 -1.79 13.96
C ASN A 445 24.71 -3.15 13.97
N LEU A 446 25.11 -4.06 13.08
CA LEU A 446 24.68 -5.45 13.01
C LEU A 446 25.63 -6.25 13.91
N GLU A 447 25.67 -5.92 15.19
CA GLU A 447 26.17 -6.91 16.15
C GLU A 447 25.11 -7.99 16.26
N ASN A 448 25.40 -9.15 15.65
CA ASN A 448 24.67 -10.40 15.80
C ASN A 448 24.17 -10.56 17.25
N LYS A 449 22.86 -10.60 17.42
CA LYS A 449 22.21 -11.16 18.61
C LYS A 449 21.20 -12.19 18.20
#